data_AF-A0A3D1CN56-F1
#
_entry.id   AF-A0A3D1CN56-F1
#
_cell.length_a   1.000
_cell.length_b   1.000
_cell.length_c   1.000
_cell.angle_alpha   90.00
_cell.angle_beta   90.00
_cell.angle_gamma   90.00
#
_symmetry.space_group_name_H-M   'P 1'
#
loop_
_entity.id
_entity.type
_entity.pdbx_description
1 polymer ?
#
loop_
_entity_poly.entity_id
_entity_poly.type
_entity_poly.pdbx_seq_one_letter_code
_entity_poly.pdbx_strand_id
1 'polypeptide(L)'
;MPDDQLLQVKEITQNWQITSDSLALWFTQQFPQSSLSLIKRVSAESGDLNELSKKGIIDQGFTALFQQRPISTQLIHYQALDNFPEHGIKLG
;
A
#
# COMPACT_ATOMS: atom_id res chain seq x y z
N MET A 1 13.58 1.74 12.46
CA MET A 1 13.58 3.11 11.90
C MET A 1 13.70 2.98 10.39
N PRO A 2 12.95 3.75 9.59
CA PRO A 2 13.19 3.80 8.14
C PRO A 2 14.65 4.18 7.87
N ASP A 3 15.22 3.71 6.78
CA ASP A 3 16.58 4.06 6.36
C ASP A 3 16.66 5.58 6.10
N ASP A 4 17.72 6.26 6.55
CA ASP A 4 17.85 7.72 6.45
C ASP A 4 17.80 8.22 5.00
N GLN A 5 18.03 7.33 4.03
CA GLN A 5 17.87 7.59 2.61
C GLN A 5 16.44 7.98 2.23
N LEU A 6 15.42 7.45 2.95
CA LEU A 6 14.01 7.81 2.72
C LEU A 6 13.70 9.26 3.10
N LEU A 7 14.49 9.87 4.00
CA LEU A 7 14.35 11.29 4.35
C LEU A 7 14.76 12.23 3.21
N GLN A 8 15.49 11.71 2.21
CA GLN A 8 15.98 12.50 1.07
C GLN A 8 15.06 12.39 -0.16
N VAL A 9 14.10 11.47 -0.14
CA VAL A 9 13.15 11.25 -1.24
C VAL A 9 12.12 12.38 -1.24
N LYS A 10 12.10 13.17 -2.32
CA LYS A 10 11.23 14.35 -2.45
C LYS A 10 9.81 13.99 -2.88
N GLU A 11 9.66 12.82 -3.49
CA GLU A 11 8.38 12.25 -3.95
C GLU A 11 7.48 11.84 -2.77
N ILE A 12 8.06 11.62 -1.59
CA ILE A 12 7.35 11.27 -0.37
C ILE A 12 7.28 12.50 0.53
N THR A 13 6.06 12.85 0.96
CA THR A 13 5.87 13.94 1.92
C THR A 13 6.42 13.53 3.29
N GLN A 14 7.33 14.30 3.86
CA GLN A 14 7.97 13.96 5.14
C GLN A 14 7.09 14.38 6.33
N ASN A 15 6.04 13.61 6.62
CA ASN A 15 5.15 13.84 7.75
C ASN A 15 4.65 12.53 8.37
N TRP A 16 4.02 12.61 9.54
CA TRP A 16 3.50 11.46 10.27
C TRP A 16 2.25 10.80 9.65
N GLN A 17 1.76 11.34 8.54
CA GLN A 17 0.66 10.76 7.78
C GLN A 17 1.14 9.67 6.80
N ILE A 18 2.45 9.63 6.51
CA ILE A 18 3.10 8.59 5.72
C ILE A 18 3.55 7.46 6.63
N THR A 19 3.07 6.25 6.35
CA THR A 19 3.46 5.03 7.08
C THR A 19 3.81 3.91 6.10
N SER A 20 3.80 2.66 6.58
CA SER A 20 4.17 1.49 5.78
C SER A 20 3.39 1.36 4.48
N ASP A 21 2.12 1.77 4.44
CA ASP A 21 1.29 1.61 3.23
C ASP A 21 1.77 2.55 2.12
N SER A 22 1.96 3.84 2.42
CA SER A 22 2.54 4.79 1.48
C SER A 22 3.97 4.42 1.07
N LEU A 23 4.80 3.94 2.01
CA LEU A 23 6.17 3.53 1.67
C LEU A 23 6.20 2.32 0.73
N ALA A 24 5.32 1.33 0.97
CA ALA A 24 5.19 0.18 0.08
C ALA A 24 4.72 0.62 -1.32
N LEU A 25 3.71 1.50 -1.39
CA LEU A 25 3.26 2.07 -2.65
C LEU A 25 4.37 2.81 -3.40
N TRP A 26 5.08 3.71 -2.72
CA TRP A 26 6.19 4.44 -3.34
C TRP A 26 7.25 3.48 -3.87
N PHE A 27 7.62 2.47 -3.09
CA PHE A 27 8.62 1.49 -3.50
C PHE A 27 8.16 0.71 -4.73
N THR A 28 6.93 0.21 -4.74
CA THR A 28 6.37 -0.51 -5.89
C THR A 28 6.28 0.36 -7.13
N GLN A 29 5.96 1.65 -6.99
CA GLN A 29 5.93 2.62 -8.09
C GLN A 29 7.28 2.80 -8.80
N GLN A 30 8.41 2.41 -8.18
CA GLN A 30 9.73 2.43 -8.83
C GLN A 30 9.91 1.32 -9.87
N PHE A 31 9.01 0.33 -9.91
CA PHE A 31 9.09 -0.84 -10.77
C PHE A 31 7.83 -0.95 -11.64
N PRO A 32 7.88 -0.58 -12.94
CA PRO A 32 6.69 -0.49 -13.81
C PRO A 32 5.87 -1.78 -13.99
N GLN A 33 6.48 -2.95 -13.75
CA GLN A 33 5.83 -4.26 -13.90
C GLN A 33 5.35 -4.86 -12.58
N SER A 34 5.53 -4.14 -11.47
CA SER A 34 5.13 -4.60 -10.14
C SER A 34 3.70 -4.22 -9.81
N SER A 35 3.08 -5.01 -8.93
CA SER A 35 1.80 -4.71 -8.32
C SER A 35 1.94 -4.64 -6.82
N LEU A 36 1.03 -3.93 -6.15
CA LEU A 36 1.01 -3.80 -4.70
C LEU A 36 -0.11 -4.67 -4.12
N SER A 37 0.24 -5.54 -3.18
CA SER A 37 -0.73 -6.28 -2.38
C SER A 37 -0.60 -5.88 -0.92
N LEU A 38 -1.63 -5.26 -0.36
CA LEU A 38 -1.69 -4.90 1.06
C LEU A 38 -2.45 -5.98 1.82
N ILE A 39 -1.77 -6.67 2.74
CA ILE A 39 -2.39 -7.67 3.59
C ILE A 39 -2.88 -6.98 4.86
N LYS A 40 -4.19 -7.04 5.12
CA LYS A 40 -4.83 -6.34 6.24
C LYS A 40 -5.72 -7.28 7.05
N ARG A 41 -5.91 -6.94 8.32
CA ARG A 41 -6.85 -7.60 9.23
C ARG A 41 -8.30 -7.12 9.05
N VAL A 42 -8.49 -5.99 8.42
CA VAL A 42 -9.82 -5.39 8.22
C VAL A 42 -10.29 -5.76 6.82
N SER A 43 -11.54 -6.22 6.70
CA SER A 43 -12.18 -6.37 5.40
C SER A 43 -12.48 -5.00 4.81
N ALA A 44 -11.96 -4.71 3.63
CA ALA A 44 -12.37 -3.56 2.84
C ALA A 44 -13.57 -3.94 1.99
N GLU A 45 -14.71 -3.32 2.25
CA GLU A 45 -15.91 -3.47 1.43
C GLU A 45 -15.95 -2.48 0.26
N SER A 46 -15.03 -1.51 0.24
CA SER A 46 -14.95 -0.44 -0.75
C SER A 46 -13.60 -0.43 -1.44
N GLY A 47 -13.60 -0.19 -2.75
CA GLY A 47 -12.39 0.08 -3.53
C GLY A 47 -11.99 1.56 -3.57
N ASP A 48 -12.76 2.45 -2.93
CA ASP A 48 -12.44 3.89 -2.90
C ASP A 48 -11.33 4.17 -1.89
N LEU A 49 -10.16 4.59 -2.38
CA LEU A 49 -8.99 4.93 -1.57
C LEU A 49 -9.28 6.03 -0.53
N ASN A 50 -10.16 6.99 -0.83
CA ASN A 50 -10.53 8.02 0.14
C ASN A 50 -11.35 7.45 1.29
N GLU A 51 -12.26 6.52 1.02
CA GLU A 51 -13.01 5.83 2.07
C GLU A 51 -12.12 4.94 2.91
N LEU A 52 -11.20 4.20 2.27
CA LEU A 52 -10.22 3.36 2.95
C LEU A 52 -9.32 4.16 3.88
N SER A 53 -8.84 5.32 3.41
CA SER A 53 -8.02 6.24 4.20
C SER A 53 -8.79 6.85 5.37
N LYS A 54 -10.03 7.31 5.13
CA LYS A 54 -10.93 7.82 6.20
C LYS A 54 -11.23 6.78 7.28
N LYS A 55 -11.35 5.51 6.89
CA LYS A 55 -11.55 4.37 7.81
C LYS A 55 -10.26 3.90 8.49
N GLY A 56 -9.10 4.49 8.17
CA GLY A 56 -7.80 4.11 8.73
C GLY A 56 -7.29 2.74 8.26
N ILE A 57 -7.82 2.23 7.14
CA ILE A 57 -7.40 0.94 6.56
C ILE A 57 -6.04 1.10 5.86
N ILE A 58 -5.88 2.24 5.17
CA ILE A 58 -4.63 2.73 4.62
C ILE A 58 -4.30 4.07 5.24
N ASP A 59 -3.04 4.46 5.22
CA ASP A 59 -2.64 5.77 5.73
C ASP A 59 -3.15 6.96 4.89
N GLN A 60 -2.98 8.17 5.42
CA GLN A 60 -3.54 9.38 4.84
C GLN A 60 -2.75 9.88 3.63
N GLY A 61 -1.46 9.54 3.53
CA GLY A 61 -0.64 9.92 2.39
C GLY A 61 -0.79 8.99 1.18
N PHE A 62 -1.37 7.79 1.37
CA PHE A 62 -1.53 6.80 0.32
C PHE A 62 -2.23 7.34 -0.92
N THR A 63 -3.39 7.99 -0.76
CA THR A 63 -4.20 8.44 -1.90
C THR A 63 -3.48 9.48 -2.76
N ALA A 64 -2.83 10.45 -2.12
CA ALA A 64 -2.10 11.50 -2.84
C ALA A 64 -0.92 10.92 -3.63
N LEU A 65 -0.19 9.98 -3.03
CA LEU A 65 0.93 9.29 -3.68
C LEU A 65 0.44 8.36 -4.82
N PHE A 66 -0.69 7.68 -4.64
CA PHE A 66 -1.27 6.79 -5.64
C PHE A 66 -1.64 7.54 -6.92
N GLN A 67 -2.20 8.75 -6.77
CA GLN A 67 -2.59 9.59 -7.90
C GLN A 67 -1.41 10.06 -8.76
N GLN A 68 -0.20 10.14 -8.20
CA GLN A 68 1.00 10.53 -8.97
C GLN A 68 1.40 9.46 -9.99
N ARG A 69 1.27 8.18 -9.62
CA ARG A 69 1.57 7.03 -10.49
C ARG A 69 0.69 5.84 -10.09
N PRO A 70 -0.53 5.75 -10.63
CA PRO A 70 -1.42 4.64 -10.31
C PRO A 70 -0.79 3.31 -10.70
N ILE A 71 -0.84 2.33 -9.78
CA ILE A 71 -0.36 0.96 -10.01
C ILE A 71 -1.46 -0.03 -9.65
N SER A 72 -1.42 -1.22 -10.24
CA SER A 72 -2.33 -2.30 -9.84
C SER A 72 -2.15 -2.58 -8.35
N THR A 73 -3.23 -2.38 -7.59
CA THR A 73 -3.22 -2.48 -6.14
C THR A 73 -4.41 -3.28 -5.68
N GLN A 74 -4.18 -4.20 -4.76
CA GLN A 74 -5.22 -4.99 -4.13
C GLN A 74 -5.05 -5.02 -2.61
N LEU A 75 -6.17 -5.16 -1.93
CA LEU A 75 -6.22 -5.33 -0.49
C LEU A 75 -6.72 -6.73 -0.17
N ILE A 76 -5.90 -7.51 0.50
CA ILE A 76 -6.15 -8.91 0.79
C ILE A 76 -6.38 -9.05 2.29
N HIS A 77 -7.50 -9.65 2.67
CA HIS A 77 -7.73 -10.00 4.07
C HIS A 77 -6.80 -11.14 4.49
N TYR A 78 -6.15 -11.04 5.64
CA TYR A 78 -5.16 -12.02 6.09
C TYR A 78 -5.70 -13.47 6.25
N GLN A 79 -7.01 -13.63 6.46
CA GLN A 79 -7.66 -14.94 6.55
C GLN A 79 -8.16 -15.49 5.21
N ALA A 80 -7.92 -14.79 4.10
CA ALA A 80 -8.18 -15.32 2.77
C ALA A 80 -7.09 -16.36 2.43
N LEU A 81 -7.13 -17.50 3.11
CA LEU A 81 -6.10 -18.56 3.08
C LEU A 81 -5.83 -19.08 1.67
N ASP A 82 -6.81 -19.04 0.77
CA ASP A 82 -6.65 -19.40 -0.65
C ASP A 82 -5.60 -18.54 -1.36
N ASN A 83 -5.34 -17.32 -0.86
CA ASN A 83 -4.32 -16.42 -1.38
C ASN A 83 -2.92 -16.69 -0.81
N PHE A 84 -2.79 -17.58 0.20
CA PHE A 84 -1.54 -17.84 0.91
C PHE A 84 -1.20 -19.33 0.93
N PRO A 85 -0.76 -19.92 -0.20
CA PRO A 85 -0.25 -21.30 -0.21
C PRO A 85 0.99 -21.44 0.70
N GLU A 86 1.39 -22.68 1.01
CA GLU A 86 2.52 -23.00 1.94
C GLU A 86 3.80 -22.18 1.70
N HIS A 87 4.03 -21.69 0.48
CA HIS A 87 5.22 -20.93 0.10
C HIS A 87 4.93 -19.63 -0.67
N GLY A 88 3.94 -18.82 -0.28
CA GLY A 88 3.87 -17.44 -0.76
C GLY A 88 2.47 -16.87 -0.88
N ILE A 89 2.30 -15.96 -1.86
CA ILE A 89 1.02 -15.33 -2.17
C ILE A 89 0.63 -15.75 -3.58
N LYS A 90 -0.58 -16.32 -3.75
CA LYS A 90 -1.15 -16.59 -5.07
C LYS A 90 -1.83 -15.31 -5.55
N LEU A 91 -1.17 -14.64 -6.49
CA LEU A 91 -1.76 -13.53 -7.23
C LEU A 91 -2.54 -14.15 -8.40
N GLY A 92 -3.83 -13.81 -8.51
CA GLY A 92 -4.75 -14.36 -9.51
C GLY A 92 -4.30 -14.17 -10.95
#